data_AF-A0A7U5JX01-F1
#
_entry.id   AF-A0A7U5JX01-F1
#
_cell.length_a   1.000
_cell.length_b   1.000
_cell.length_c   1.000
_cell.angle_alpha   90.00
_cell.angle_beta   90.00
_cell.angle_gamma   90.00
#
_symmetry.space_group_name_H-M   'P 1'
#
loop_
_entity.id
_entity.type
_entity.pdbx_description
1 polymer ?
#
loop_
_entity_poly.entity_id
_entity_poly.type
_entity_poly.pdbx_seq_one_letter_code
_entity_poly.pdbx_strand_id
1 'polypeptide(L)'
;MFKRKIYVALFTSILAIIGLNILEPVPYQDGGVFLGIVVYSLYIVPIVFIYGISPSVIADKLSVKAKKFQEVISLGFHILFGLLFIIPYSIFYEYKPFATFNFVEVVTHPIPVLCFVFSVVFFVIDRFLRKWDKSGETAYS
;
A
#
# COMPACT_ATOMS: atom_id res chain seq x y z
N MET A 1 11.80 14.58 3.18
CA MET A 1 10.46 14.16 2.69
C MET A 1 10.52 13.05 1.64
N PHE A 2 11.08 13.26 0.44
CA PHE A 2 11.06 12.24 -0.63
C PHE A 2 11.84 10.96 -0.28
N LYS A 3 13.05 11.08 0.30
CA LYS A 3 13.84 9.94 0.82
C LYS A 3 13.04 9.06 1.79
N ARG A 4 12.30 9.68 2.73
CA ARG A 4 11.42 8.96 3.66
C ARG A 4 10.38 8.13 2.91
N LYS A 5 9.69 8.71 1.92
CA LYS A 5 8.66 7.99 1.14
C LYS A 5 9.22 6.80 0.37
N ILE A 6 10.45 6.90 -0.15
CA ILE A 6 11.15 5.76 -0.77
C ILE A 6 11.36 4.64 0.24
N TYR A 7 11.85 4.95 1.45
CA TYR A 7 12.01 3.94 2.50
C TYR A 7 10.68 3.32 2.93
N VAL A 8 9.62 4.13 3.07
CA VAL A 8 8.27 3.62 3.36
C VAL A 8 7.84 2.63 2.27
N ALA A 9 7.93 3.03 1.00
CA ALA A 9 7.55 2.17 -0.12
C ALA A 9 8.37 0.88 -0.17
N LEU A 10 9.68 0.95 0.10
CA LEU A 10 10.55 -0.21 0.18
C LEU A 10 10.11 -1.17 1.29
N PHE A 11 9.95 -0.68 2.53
CA PHE A 11 9.54 -1.52 3.66
C PHE A 11 8.14 -2.10 3.48
N THR A 12 7.19 -1.31 2.99
CA THR A 12 5.84 -1.80 2.66
C THR A 12 5.89 -2.88 1.60
N SER A 13 6.71 -2.72 0.55
CA SER A 13 6.84 -3.73 -0.51
C SER A 13 7.40 -5.04 0.03
N ILE A 14 8.45 -4.98 0.86
CA ILE A 14 9.05 -6.17 1.50
C ILE A 14 7.99 -6.91 2.34
N LEU A 15 7.27 -6.18 3.20
CA LEU A 15 6.22 -6.77 4.03
C LEU A 15 5.08 -7.34 3.19
N ALA A 16 4.74 -6.70 2.08
CA ALA A 16 3.70 -7.18 1.18
C ALA A 16 4.10 -8.47 0.47
N ILE A 17 5.33 -8.56 -0.03
CA ILE A 17 5.85 -9.79 -0.65
C ILE A 17 5.87 -10.95 0.36
N ILE A 18 6.32 -10.70 1.60
CA ILE A 18 6.31 -11.71 2.66
C ILE A 18 4.88 -12.12 2.99
N GLY A 19 3.99 -11.15 3.21
CA GLY A 19 2.59 -11.40 3.54
C GLY A 19 1.86 -12.19 2.46
N LEU A 20 2.08 -11.85 1.18
CA LEU A 20 1.47 -12.58 0.06
C LEU A 20 1.98 -14.01 -0.05
N ASN A 21 3.29 -14.25 0.15
CA ASN A 21 3.81 -15.61 0.17
C ASN A 21 3.25 -16.46 1.33
N ILE A 22 2.75 -15.85 2.40
CA ILE A 22 2.12 -16.54 3.52
C ILE A 22 0.63 -16.78 3.25
N LEU A 23 -0.08 -15.79 2.73
CA LEU A 23 -1.53 -15.82 2.53
C LEU A 23 -1.94 -16.57 1.26
N GLU A 24 -1.17 -16.40 0.19
CA GLU A 24 -1.40 -16.98 -1.14
C GLU A 24 -0.09 -17.60 -1.63
N PRO A 25 0.40 -18.69 -1.02
CA PRO A 25 1.68 -19.28 -1.40
C PRO A 25 1.62 -19.84 -2.82
N VAL A 26 2.65 -19.55 -3.62
CA VAL A 26 2.83 -20.22 -4.92
C VAL A 26 3.11 -21.70 -4.68
N PRO A 27 2.37 -22.63 -5.33
CA PRO A 27 2.55 -24.06 -5.13
C PRO A 27 3.97 -24.52 -5.45
N TYR A 28 4.45 -25.53 -4.73
CA TYR A 28 5.82 -26.03 -4.90
C TYR A 28 6.07 -26.58 -6.31
N GLN A 29 5.08 -27.23 -6.93
CA GLN A 29 5.19 -27.73 -8.30
C GLN A 29 5.44 -26.63 -9.34
N ASP A 30 5.04 -25.39 -9.05
CA ASP A 30 5.17 -24.25 -9.95
C ASP A 30 6.45 -23.44 -9.68
N GLY A 31 7.26 -23.83 -8.69
CA GLY A 31 8.49 -23.12 -8.29
C GLY A 31 8.47 -22.55 -6.87
N GLY A 32 7.36 -22.72 -6.14
CA GLY A 32 7.26 -22.45 -4.72
C GLY A 32 7.56 -21.01 -4.32
N VAL A 33 8.08 -20.84 -3.10
CA VAL A 33 8.37 -19.53 -2.48
C VAL A 33 9.33 -18.69 -3.34
N PHE A 34 10.29 -19.31 -4.03
CA PHE A 34 11.22 -18.56 -4.88
C PHE A 34 10.49 -17.86 -6.03
N LEU A 35 9.63 -18.59 -6.74
CA LEU A 35 8.82 -17.99 -7.80
C LEU A 35 7.86 -16.94 -7.22
N GLY A 36 7.25 -17.21 -6.08
CA GLY A 36 6.38 -16.25 -5.37
C GLY A 36 7.09 -14.94 -5.05
N ILE A 37 8.32 -14.98 -4.52
CA ILE A 37 9.14 -13.79 -4.28
C ILE A 37 9.37 -13.01 -5.58
N VAL A 38 9.75 -13.69 -6.67
CA VAL A 38 10.03 -13.03 -7.95
C VAL A 38 8.77 -12.37 -8.52
N VAL A 39 7.67 -13.12 -8.62
CA VAL A 39 6.41 -12.64 -9.19
C VAL A 39 5.84 -11.49 -8.36
N TYR A 40 5.70 -11.66 -7.04
CA TYR A 40 5.20 -10.58 -6.21
C TYR A 40 6.11 -9.36 -6.20
N SER A 41 7.43 -9.53 -6.28
CA SER A 41 8.31 -8.36 -6.43
C SER A 41 8.04 -7.58 -7.71
N LEU A 42 7.87 -8.28 -8.84
CA LEU A 42 7.62 -7.64 -10.14
C LEU A 42 6.30 -6.87 -10.20
N TYR A 43 5.26 -7.35 -9.53
CA TYR A 43 3.95 -6.70 -9.55
C TYR A 43 3.76 -5.71 -8.40
N ILE A 44 4.12 -6.08 -7.17
CA ILE A 44 3.81 -5.30 -5.97
C ILE A 44 4.75 -4.10 -5.82
N VAL A 45 6.05 -4.25 -6.10
CA VAL A 45 7.00 -3.13 -5.92
C VAL A 45 6.62 -1.93 -6.80
N PRO A 46 6.37 -2.07 -8.12
CA PRO A 46 5.95 -0.92 -8.93
C PRO A 46 4.64 -0.30 -8.45
N ILE A 47 3.66 -1.12 -8.05
CA ILE A 47 2.37 -0.64 -7.54
C ILE A 47 2.57 0.19 -6.27
N VAL A 48 3.32 -0.31 -5.29
CA VAL A 48 3.58 0.40 -4.02
C VAL A 48 4.41 1.67 -4.26
N PHE A 49 5.35 1.67 -5.20
CA PHE A 49 6.13 2.87 -5.51
C PHE A 49 5.30 3.94 -6.21
N ILE A 50 4.50 3.58 -7.21
CA ILE A 50 3.69 4.54 -7.96
C ILE A 50 2.51 5.03 -7.10
N TYR A 51 1.72 4.10 -6.57
CA TYR A 51 0.47 4.37 -5.87
C TYR A 51 0.63 4.52 -4.37
N GLY A 52 1.78 4.17 -3.78
CA GLY A 52 2.07 4.52 -2.39
C GLY A 52 2.68 5.92 -2.29
N ILE A 53 3.72 6.21 -3.07
CA ILE A 53 4.44 7.50 -2.97
C ILE A 53 3.58 8.67 -3.44
N SER A 54 2.90 8.55 -4.59
CA SER A 54 2.13 9.65 -5.18
C SER A 54 1.04 10.20 -4.25
N PRO A 55 0.10 9.39 -3.71
CA PRO A 55 -0.90 9.90 -2.78
C PRO A 55 -0.29 10.38 -1.48
N SER A 56 0.81 9.78 -1.02
CA SER A 56 1.51 10.25 0.17
C SER A 56 2.07 11.66 0.02
N VAL A 57 2.62 11.99 -1.17
CA VAL A 57 3.10 13.33 -1.49
C VAL A 57 1.93 14.32 -1.64
N ILE A 58 0.83 13.90 -2.27
CA ILE A 58 -0.38 14.71 -2.42
C ILE A 58 -0.99 15.01 -1.05
N ALA A 59 -1.12 14.00 -0.19
CA ALA A 59 -1.61 14.14 1.18
C ALA A 59 -0.74 15.08 2.01
N ASP A 60 0.59 14.96 1.93
CA ASP A 60 1.50 15.86 2.63
C ASP A 60 1.30 17.32 2.17
N LYS A 61 1.12 17.56 0.86
CA LYS A 61 0.84 18.90 0.32
C LYS A 61 -0.52 19.46 0.76
N LEU A 62 -1.57 18.65 0.73
CA LEU A 62 -2.93 19.08 1.07
C LEU A 62 -3.11 19.28 2.58
N SER A 63 -2.43 18.46 3.38
CA SER A 63 -2.52 18.50 4.83
C SER A 63 -1.91 19.75 5.49
N VAL A 64 -1.10 20.53 4.76
CA VAL A 64 -0.59 21.85 5.23
C VAL A 64 -1.74 22.77 5.64
N LYS A 65 -2.88 22.68 4.96
CA LYS A 65 -4.09 23.47 5.27
C LYS A 65 -4.96 22.87 6.39
N ALA A 66 -4.77 21.59 6.73
CA ALA A 66 -5.62 20.83 7.65
C ALA A 66 -4.81 20.17 8.78
N LYS A 67 -4.03 20.97 9.52
CA LYS A 67 -3.10 20.49 10.58
C LYS A 67 -3.71 19.52 11.59
N LYS A 68 -4.99 19.70 11.96
CA LYS A 68 -5.69 18.85 12.95
C LYS A 68 -6.03 17.44 12.41
N PHE A 69 -6.24 17.30 11.10
CA PHE A 69 -6.71 16.05 10.48
C PHE A 69 -5.72 15.47 9.47
N GLN A 70 -4.49 15.98 9.44
CA GLN A 70 -3.44 15.58 8.50
C GLN A 70 -3.26 14.06 8.39
N GLU A 71 -3.22 13.37 9.53
CA GLU A 71 -3.01 11.92 9.60
C GLU A 71 -4.20 11.13 9.02
N VAL A 72 -5.43 11.53 9.38
CA VAL A 72 -6.66 10.89 8.89
C VAL A 72 -6.83 11.12 7.38
N ILE A 73 -6.56 12.35 6.92
CA ILE A 73 -6.60 12.72 5.52
C ILE A 73 -5.55 11.92 4.72
N SER A 74 -4.34 11.77 5.27
CA SER A 74 -3.29 10.97 4.65
C SER A 74 -3.68 9.51 4.50
N LEU A 75 -4.20 8.88 5.55
CA LEU A 75 -4.70 7.51 5.48
C LEU A 75 -5.84 7.38 4.47
N GLY A 76 -6.80 8.32 4.49
CA GLY A 76 -7.90 8.38 3.54
C GLY A 76 -7.43 8.45 2.09
N PHE A 77 -6.39 9.23 1.79
CA PHE A 77 -5.80 9.27 0.46
C PHE A 77 -5.15 7.95 0.04
N HIS A 78 -4.43 7.24 0.93
CA HIS A 78 -3.84 5.95 0.55
C HIS A 78 -4.92 4.91 0.25
N ILE A 79 -5.97 4.85 1.07
CA ILE A 79 -7.10 3.95 0.84
C ILE A 79 -7.82 4.32 -0.47
N LEU A 80 -8.14 5.61 -0.67
CA LEU A 80 -8.87 6.07 -1.85
C LEU A 80 -8.08 5.79 -3.14
N PHE A 81 -6.78 6.10 -3.17
CA PHE A 81 -5.94 5.85 -4.34
C PHE A 81 -5.72 4.35 -4.58
N GLY A 82 -5.53 3.57 -3.52
CA GLY A 82 -5.46 2.11 -3.62
C GLY A 82 -6.73 1.53 -4.24
N LEU A 83 -7.90 1.93 -3.74
CA LEU A 83 -9.19 1.51 -4.26
C LEU A 83 -9.42 1.98 -5.71
N LEU A 84 -9.07 3.22 -6.04
CA LEU A 84 -9.17 3.78 -7.40
C LEU A 84 -8.29 3.06 -8.42
N PHE A 85 -7.20 2.42 -7.97
CA PHE A 85 -6.38 1.60 -8.85
C PHE A 85 -6.90 0.16 -8.93
N ILE A 86 -7.12 -0.45 -7.77
CA ILE A 86 -7.39 -1.89 -7.69
C ILE A 86 -8.77 -2.27 -8.21
N ILE A 87 -9.80 -1.44 -7.94
CA ILE A 87 -11.16 -1.74 -8.40
C ILE A 87 -11.22 -1.72 -9.93
N PRO A 88 -10.78 -0.65 -10.64
CA PRO A 88 -10.75 -0.70 -12.10
C PRO A 88 -9.86 -1.82 -12.65
N TYR A 89 -8.69 -2.06 -12.05
CA TYR A 89 -7.82 -3.17 -12.48
C TYR A 89 -8.55 -4.52 -12.43
N SER A 90 -9.19 -4.84 -11.31
CA SER A 90 -9.98 -6.07 -11.18
C SER A 90 -11.08 -6.13 -12.24
N ILE A 91 -11.84 -5.05 -12.44
CA ILE A 91 -12.98 -5.04 -13.39
C ILE A 91 -12.52 -5.28 -14.84
N PHE A 92 -11.40 -4.69 -15.26
CA PHE A 92 -10.97 -4.72 -16.66
C PHE A 92 -10.05 -5.90 -17.01
N TYR A 93 -9.29 -6.42 -16.05
CA TYR A 93 -8.22 -7.39 -16.32
C TYR A 93 -8.42 -8.76 -15.67
N GLU A 94 -9.27 -8.89 -14.64
CA GLU A 94 -9.60 -10.19 -14.08
C GLU A 94 -10.90 -10.74 -14.68
N TYR A 95 -10.93 -12.06 -14.90
CA TYR A 95 -12.11 -12.73 -15.43
C TYR A 95 -13.19 -12.84 -14.33
N LYS A 96 -14.09 -11.84 -14.28
CA LYS A 96 -15.23 -11.74 -13.35
C LYS A 96 -14.85 -11.83 -11.86
N PRO A 97 -14.06 -10.88 -11.32
CA PRO A 97 -13.73 -10.84 -9.89
C PRO A 97 -14.96 -10.57 -9.00
N PHE A 98 -16.00 -9.96 -9.57
CA PHE A 98 -17.27 -9.68 -8.89
C PHE A 98 -18.40 -10.24 -9.74
N ALA A 99 -19.22 -11.10 -9.16
CA ALA A 99 -20.37 -11.72 -9.80
C ALA A 99 -21.57 -10.76 -9.91
N THR A 100 -21.80 -9.94 -8.89
CA THR A 100 -22.99 -9.06 -8.81
C THR A 100 -22.67 -7.58 -8.63
N PHE A 101 -21.39 -7.23 -8.42
CA PHE A 101 -20.92 -5.85 -8.17
C PHE A 101 -21.64 -5.15 -7.01
N ASN A 102 -22.27 -5.91 -6.11
CA ASN A 102 -22.90 -5.31 -4.94
C ASN A 102 -21.83 -4.84 -3.96
N PHE A 103 -22.18 -3.86 -3.12
CA PHE A 103 -21.22 -3.24 -2.20
C PHE A 103 -20.54 -4.24 -1.28
N VAL A 104 -21.31 -5.18 -0.69
CA VAL A 104 -20.80 -6.16 0.27
C VAL A 104 -19.77 -7.06 -0.40
N GLU A 105 -20.07 -7.55 -1.60
CA GLU A 105 -19.16 -8.40 -2.38
C GLU A 105 -17.86 -7.67 -2.66
N VAL A 106 -17.92 -6.42 -3.14
CA VAL A 106 -16.73 -5.64 -3.47
C VAL A 106 -15.87 -5.38 -2.22
N VAL A 107 -16.46 -4.96 -1.10
CA VAL A 107 -15.68 -4.60 0.10
C VAL A 107 -15.14 -5.79 0.88
N THR A 108 -15.74 -6.97 0.72
CA THR A 108 -15.28 -8.21 1.40
C THR A 108 -14.40 -9.08 0.52
N HIS A 109 -14.27 -8.76 -0.77
CA HIS A 109 -13.38 -9.49 -1.67
C HIS A 109 -11.91 -9.38 -1.22
N PRO A 110 -11.10 -10.46 -1.33
CA PRO A 110 -9.71 -10.47 -0.84
C PRO A 110 -8.85 -9.33 -1.40
N ILE A 111 -9.05 -8.96 -2.67
CA ILE A 111 -8.27 -7.92 -3.36
C ILE A 111 -8.44 -6.53 -2.69
N PRO A 112 -9.64 -5.94 -2.57
CA PRO A 112 -9.84 -4.68 -1.82
C PRO A 112 -9.43 -4.76 -0.35
N VAL A 113 -9.63 -5.90 0.30
CA VAL A 113 -9.21 -6.11 1.71
C VAL A 113 -7.69 -6.02 1.84
N LEU A 114 -6.93 -6.72 1.00
CA LEU A 114 -5.47 -6.67 0.99
C LEU A 114 -4.97 -5.26 0.65
N CYS A 115 -5.62 -4.58 -0.30
CA CYS A 115 -5.32 -3.20 -0.65
C CYS A 115 -5.49 -2.26 0.57
N PHE A 116 -6.58 -2.42 1.32
CA PHE A 116 -6.83 -1.66 2.54
C PHE A 116 -5.75 -1.95 3.59
N VAL A 117 -5.44 -3.23 3.85
CA VAL A 117 -4.41 -3.64 4.82
C VAL A 117 -3.05 -3.04 4.45
N PHE A 118 -2.60 -3.14 3.20
CA PHE A 118 -1.31 -2.58 2.80
C PHE A 118 -1.29 -1.04 2.82
N SER A 119 -2.43 -0.39 2.55
CA SER A 119 -2.56 1.06 2.73
C SER A 119 -2.36 1.48 4.19
N VAL A 120 -2.92 0.71 5.13
CA VAL A 120 -2.71 0.92 6.58
C VAL A 120 -1.25 0.68 6.95
N VAL A 121 -0.63 -0.41 6.47
CA VAL A 121 0.79 -0.71 6.73
C VAL A 121 1.69 0.41 6.22
N PHE A 122 1.47 0.90 5.00
CA PHE A 122 2.21 2.03 4.44
C PHE A 122 2.09 3.27 5.32
N PHE A 123 0.86 3.62 5.72
CA PHE A 123 0.60 4.76 6.60
C PHE A 123 1.31 4.63 7.95
N VAL A 124 1.25 3.45 8.57
CA VAL A 124 1.91 3.17 9.85
C VAL A 124 3.42 3.35 9.73
N ILE A 125 4.04 2.81 8.68
CA ILE A 125 5.49 2.96 8.44
C ILE A 125 5.86 4.43 8.17
N ASP A 126 5.11 5.17 7.36
CA ASP A 126 5.36 6.61 7.15
C ASP A 126 5.26 7.39 8.45
N ARG A 127 4.30 7.05 9.31
CA ARG A 127 4.15 7.68 10.62
C ARG A 127 5.33 7.39 11.54
N PHE A 128 5.79 6.14 11.62
CA PHE A 128 6.96 5.77 12.42
C PHE A 128 8.23 6.48 11.93
N LEU A 129 8.52 6.42 10.63
CA LEU A 129 9.71 7.07 10.07
C LEU A 129 9.65 8.59 10.19
N ARG A 130 8.46 9.21 10.10
CA ARG A 130 8.28 10.65 10.30
C ARG A 130 8.58 11.08 11.74
N LYS A 131 8.23 10.26 12.73
CA LYS A 131 8.58 10.52 14.13
C LYS A 131 10.09 10.40 14.36
N TRP A 132 10.72 9.37 13.78
CA TRP A 132 12.17 9.16 13.89
C TRP A 132 12.96 10.35 13.34
N ASP A 133 12.59 10.84 12.15
CA ASP A 133 13.24 11.98 11.48
C ASP A 133 13.25 13.23 12.37
N LYS A 134 12.10 13.51 13.02
CA LYS A 134 11.96 14.65 13.94
C LYS A 134 12.77 14.52 15.23
N SER A 135 12.84 13.31 15.80
CA SER A 135 13.65 13.07 17.01
C SER A 135 15.14 13.23 16.74
N GLY A 136 15.59 12.89 15.52
CA GLY A 136 16.96 13.12 15.09
C GLY A 136 17.31 14.60 14.99
N GLU A 137 16.43 15.42 14.43
CA GLU A 137 16.64 16.88 14.33
C GLU A 137 16.75 17.56 15.70
N THR A 138 15.98 17.11 16.70
CA THR A 138 16.05 17.65 18.07
C THR A 138 17.26 17.20 18.89
N ALA A 139 17.93 16.12 18.49
CA ALA A 139 19.10 15.59 19.20
C ALA A 139 20.42 16.29 18.81
N TYR A 140 20.42 17.05 17.71
CA TYR A 140 21.58 17.77 17.18
C TYR A 140 21.37 19.30 17.09
N SER A 141 20.31 19.81 17.71
CA SER A 141 20.01 21.25 17.84
C SER A 141 20.27 21.73 19.27
#